data_AF-A0A6I1NP71-F1
#
_entry.id   AF-A0A6I1NP71-F1
#
_cell.length_a   1.000
_cell.length_b   1.000
_cell.length_c   1.000
_cell.angle_alpha   90.00
_cell.angle_beta   90.00
_cell.angle_gamma   90.00
#
_symmetry.space_group_name_H-M   'P 1'
#
loop_
_entity.id
_entity.type
_entity.pdbx_description
1 polymer ?
#
loop_
_entity_poly.entity_id
_entity_poly.type
_entity_poly.pdbx_seq_one_letter_code
_entity_poly.pdbx_strand_id
1 'polypeptide(L)'
;LLLNLASNEYFSAVKRTALNARIINTEFKDLKNGQYKIISFYAKKARGLMSRFVIQERINDPAELKQFDAQGYRFSAEQSKADNLVFLRDHAPE
;
A
#
# COMPACT_ATOMS: atom_id res chain seq x y z
N LEU A 1 10.69 5.63 10.71
CA LEU A 1 9.70 5.62 9.61
C LEU A 1 8.60 4.63 9.98
N LEU A 2 7.34 4.90 9.63
CA LEU A 2 6.22 3.98 9.81
C LEU A 2 5.55 3.73 8.47
N LEU A 3 5.51 2.47 8.03
CA LEU A 3 4.72 2.05 6.88
C LEU A 3 3.32 1.64 7.37
N ASN A 4 2.30 2.40 7.00
CA ASN A 4 0.92 2.16 7.41
C ASN A 4 0.22 1.21 6.43
N LEU A 5 0.09 -0.04 6.85
CA LEU A 5 -0.67 -1.10 6.16
C LEU A 5 -1.96 -1.47 6.91
N ALA A 6 -2.37 -0.67 7.91
CA ALA A 6 -3.60 -0.90 8.65
C ALA A 6 -4.83 -0.38 7.88
N SER A 7 -6.02 -0.79 8.31
CA SER A 7 -7.25 -0.10 7.89
C SER A 7 -7.35 1.27 8.56
N ASN A 8 -8.15 2.17 8.00
CA ASN A 8 -8.41 3.48 8.60
C ASN A 8 -9.03 3.36 9.99
N GLU A 9 -9.86 2.35 10.23
CA GLU A 9 -10.47 2.08 11.53
C GLU A 9 -9.40 1.84 12.60
N TYR A 10 -8.44 0.93 12.36
CA TYR A 10 -7.35 0.67 13.30
C TYR A 10 -6.37 1.84 13.39
N PHE A 11 -6.04 2.46 12.27
CA PHE A 11 -5.08 3.58 12.26
C PHE A 11 -5.64 4.85 12.91
N SER A 12 -6.96 4.99 13.02
CA SER A 12 -7.59 6.11 13.74
C SER A 12 -7.26 6.12 15.24
N ALA A 13 -6.96 4.95 15.82
CA ALA A 13 -6.52 4.83 17.22
C ALA A 13 -5.08 5.33 17.44
N VAL A 14 -4.29 5.53 16.37
CA VAL A 14 -2.90 5.98 16.48
C VAL A 14 -2.83 7.49 16.69
N LYS A 15 -2.24 7.91 17.81
CA LYS A 15 -1.94 9.32 18.10
C LYS A 15 -0.77 9.81 17.24
N ARG A 16 -1.06 10.30 16.04
CA ARG A 16 -0.04 10.74 15.06
C ARG A 16 0.92 11.81 15.60
N THR A 17 0.42 12.75 16.40
CA THR A 17 1.25 13.82 17.00
C THR A 17 2.26 13.32 18.01
N ALA A 18 2.00 12.16 18.64
CA ALA A 18 2.94 11.50 19.54
C ALA A 18 3.92 10.58 18.78
N LEU A 19 3.69 10.36 17.48
CA LEU A 19 4.53 9.51 16.65
C LEU A 19 5.72 10.34 16.10
N ASN A 20 6.91 10.14 16.65
CA ASN A 20 8.13 10.74 16.10
C ASN A 20 8.64 9.97 14.87
N ALA A 21 7.82 9.87 13.82
CA ALA A 21 8.17 9.16 12.59
C ALA A 21 7.40 9.69 11.37
N ARG A 22 8.10 9.77 10.22
CA ARG A 22 7.47 9.91 8.89
C ARG A 22 6.58 8.70 8.60
N ILE A 23 5.34 8.95 8.21
CA ILE A 23 4.33 7.91 7.90
C ILE A 23 4.23 7.76 6.38
N ILE A 24 4.42 6.55 5.87
CA ILE A 24 4.15 6.19 4.48
C ILE A 24 2.83 5.42 4.44
N ASN A 25 1.86 5.89 3.68
CA ASN A 25 0.59 5.21 3.46
C ASN A 25 0.61 4.47 2.11
N THR A 26 -0.12 3.37 2.03
CA THR A 26 -0.31 2.63 0.77
C THR A 26 -1.79 2.46 0.44
N GLU A 27 -2.15 2.67 -0.82
CA GLU A 27 -3.48 2.36 -1.35
C GLU A 27 -3.36 1.29 -2.44
N PHE A 28 -4.16 0.24 -2.33
CA PHE A 28 -4.25 -0.82 -3.33
C PHE A 28 -5.59 -0.69 -4.03
N LYS A 29 -5.57 -0.47 -5.34
CA LYS A 29 -6.76 -0.25 -6.17
C LYS A 29 -6.80 -1.25 -7.30
N ASP A 30 -7.98 -1.77 -7.59
CA ASP A 30 -8.25 -2.67 -8.70
C ASP A 30 -9.11 -1.94 -9.74
N LEU A 31 -8.87 -2.24 -11.01
CA LEU A 31 -9.69 -1.75 -12.11
C LEU A 31 -11.07 -2.41 -12.05
N LYS A 32 -12.12 -1.60 -11.92
CA LYS A 32 -13.52 -2.05 -11.93
C LYS A 32 -14.37 -1.03 -12.68
N ASN A 33 -15.07 -1.48 -13.72
CA ASN A 33 -15.92 -0.64 -14.57
C ASN A 33 -15.18 0.60 -15.12
N GLY A 34 -13.95 0.39 -15.61
CA GLY A 34 -13.13 1.45 -16.21
C GLY A 34 -12.48 2.43 -15.22
N GLN A 35 -12.59 2.20 -13.91
CA GLN A 35 -11.98 3.06 -12.89
C GLN A 35 -11.26 2.24 -11.82
N TYR A 36 -10.11 2.73 -11.34
CA TYR A 36 -9.41 2.12 -10.22
C TYR A 36 -10.08 2.47 -8.90
N LYS A 37 -10.51 1.45 -8.15
CA LYS A 37 -11.18 1.59 -6.86
C LYS A 37 -10.57 0.66 -5.84
N ILE A 38 -10.65 1.05 -4.56
CA ILE A 38 -10.28 0.15 -3.48
C ILE A 38 -11.36 -0.93 -3.37
N ILE A 39 -11.00 -2.17 -3.65
CA ILE A 39 -11.85 -3.34 -3.39
C ILE A 39 -11.38 -3.94 -2.06
N SER A 40 -12.16 -3.75 -0.99
CA SER A 40 -11.74 -4.01 0.38
C SER A 40 -11.13 -5.40 0.63
N PHE A 41 -11.69 -6.45 0.01
CA PHE A 41 -11.16 -7.81 0.13
C PHE A 41 -9.72 -7.92 -0.41
N TYR A 42 -9.48 -7.39 -1.61
CA TYR A 42 -8.17 -7.39 -2.24
C TYR A 42 -7.20 -6.45 -1.55
N ALA A 43 -7.63 -5.27 -1.13
CA ALA A 43 -6.78 -4.33 -0.41
C ALA A 43 -6.28 -4.91 0.92
N LYS A 44 -7.11 -5.68 1.65
CA LYS A 44 -6.69 -6.40 2.86
C LYS A 44 -5.59 -7.44 2.54
N LYS A 45 -5.76 -8.23 1.49
CA LYS A 45 -4.75 -9.21 1.05
C LYS A 45 -3.46 -8.52 0.60
N ALA A 46 -3.56 -7.46 -0.19
CA ALA A 46 -2.43 -6.70 -0.71
C ALA A 46 -1.59 -6.05 0.39
N ARG A 47 -2.22 -5.56 1.48
CA ARG A 47 -1.50 -5.10 2.67
C ARG A 47 -0.63 -6.20 3.29
N GLY A 48 -1.17 -7.42 3.43
CA GLY A 48 -0.40 -8.56 3.90
C GLY A 48 0.76 -8.94 2.96
N LEU A 49 0.54 -8.87 1.65
CA LEU A 49 1.58 -9.11 0.64
C LEU A 49 2.69 -8.06 0.71
N MET A 50 2.36 -6.77 0.88
CA MET A 50 3.34 -5.71 1.07
C MET A 50 4.15 -5.92 2.35
N SER A 51 3.50 -6.28 3.47
CA SER A 51 4.22 -6.63 4.70
C SER A 51 5.20 -7.79 4.46
N ARG A 52 4.74 -8.84 3.76
CA ARG A 52 5.58 -10.00 3.42
C ARG A 52 6.77 -9.58 2.55
N PHE A 53 6.53 -8.79 1.50
CA PHE A 53 7.57 -8.27 0.61
C PHE A 53 8.64 -7.49 1.38
N VAL A 54 8.23 -6.53 2.22
CA VAL A 54 9.17 -5.75 3.05
C VAL A 54 10.04 -6.63 3.93
N ILE A 55 9.45 -7.66 4.55
CA ILE A 55 10.17 -8.58 5.44
C ILE A 55 11.12 -9.51 4.65
N GLN A 56 10.65 -10.06 3.53
CA GLN A 56 11.41 -11.03 2.73
C GLN A 56 12.58 -10.38 2.01
N GLU A 57 12.35 -9.26 1.35
CA GLU A 57 13.38 -8.53 0.59
C GLU A 57 14.24 -7.62 1.48
N ARG A 58 13.98 -7.61 2.80
CA ARG A 58 14.73 -6.81 3.79
C ARG A 58 14.79 -5.33 3.43
N ILE A 59 13.66 -4.79 2.97
CA ILE A 59 13.56 -3.40 2.53
C ILE A 59 13.88 -2.44 3.68
N ASN A 60 14.90 -1.61 3.48
CA ASN A 60 15.32 -0.59 4.46
C ASN A 60 15.16 0.85 3.94
N ASP A 61 15.01 1.04 2.63
CA ASP A 61 14.70 2.33 2.01
C ASP A 61 13.23 2.38 1.56
N PRO A 62 12.42 3.34 2.02
CA PRO A 62 11.05 3.51 1.54
C PRO A 62 10.91 3.73 0.02
N ALA A 63 11.97 4.17 -0.68
CA ALA A 63 11.96 4.27 -2.14
C ALA A 63 11.78 2.91 -2.82
N GLU A 64 12.30 1.83 -2.23
CA GLU A 64 12.23 0.46 -2.76
C GLU A 64 10.82 -0.13 -2.65
N LEU A 65 9.94 0.41 -1.81
CA LEU A 65 8.53 -0.01 -1.72
C LEU A 65 7.80 0.08 -3.07
N LYS A 66 8.26 0.96 -3.97
CA LYS A 66 7.72 1.14 -5.32
C LYS A 66 7.95 -0.08 -6.22
N GLN A 67 8.85 -0.98 -5.84
CA GLN A 67 9.15 -2.22 -6.57
C GLN A 67 8.15 -3.34 -6.28
N PHE A 68 7.23 -3.16 -5.34
CA PHE A 68 6.20 -4.14 -5.04
C PHE A 68 5.31 -4.43 -6.28
N ASP A 69 5.29 -5.69 -6.69
CA ASP A 69 4.63 -6.17 -7.91
C ASP A 69 3.77 -7.44 -7.71
N ALA A 70 3.56 -7.85 -6.45
CA ALA A 70 2.90 -9.11 -6.14
C ALA A 70 1.46 -9.17 -6.69
N GLN A 71 1.09 -10.31 -7.27
CA GLN A 71 -0.26 -10.59 -7.78
C GLN A 71 -0.77 -9.55 -8.80
N GLY A 72 0.12 -8.97 -9.61
CA GLY A 72 -0.23 -8.06 -10.70
C GLY A 72 -0.47 -6.61 -10.27
N TYR A 73 -0.19 -6.27 -9.00
CA TYR A 73 -0.12 -4.86 -8.59
C TYR A 73 1.11 -4.19 -9.21
N ARG A 74 1.02 -2.88 -9.47
CA ARG A 74 2.16 -2.05 -9.89
C ARG A 74 2.07 -0.67 -9.27
N PHE A 75 3.20 -0.06 -8.96
CA PHE A 75 3.25 1.32 -8.49
C PHE A 75 2.72 2.29 -9.56
N SER A 76 1.88 3.24 -9.16
CA SER A 76 1.40 4.35 -10.00
C SER A 76 2.05 5.65 -9.59
N ALA A 77 3.01 6.12 -10.38
CA ALA A 77 3.66 7.41 -10.16
C ALA A 77 2.65 8.58 -10.24
N GLU A 78 1.69 8.48 -11.17
CA GLU A 78 0.66 9.50 -11.41
C GLU A 78 -0.28 9.70 -10.22
N GLN A 79 -0.70 8.61 -9.56
CA GLN A 79 -1.62 8.69 -8.42
C GLN A 79 -0.90 8.81 -7.07
N SER A 80 0.42 8.66 -7.04
CA SER A 80 1.20 8.68 -5.81
C SER A 80 1.68 10.08 -5.44
N LYS A 81 1.90 10.28 -4.14
CA LYS A 81 2.55 11.45 -3.55
C LYS A 81 3.74 10.99 -2.71
N ALA A 82 4.51 11.93 -2.17
CA ALA A 82 5.72 11.65 -1.39
C ALA A 82 5.52 10.61 -0.27
N ASP A 83 4.39 10.67 0.43
CA ASP A 83 4.05 9.82 1.60
C ASP A 83 2.82 8.94 1.38
N ASN A 84 2.29 8.90 0.15
CA ASN A 84 1.13 8.11 -0.23
C ASN A 84 1.45 7.36 -1.52
N LEU A 85 1.69 6.05 -1.41
CA LEU A 85 2.01 5.19 -2.54
C LEU A 85 0.74 4.48 -3.01
N VAL A 86 0.42 4.60 -4.29
CA VAL A 86 -0.74 3.93 -4.90
C VAL A 86 -0.26 2.80 -5.78
N PHE A 87 -0.84 1.62 -5.57
CA PHE A 87 -0.61 0.43 -6.36
C PHE A 87 -1.89 0.04 -7.09
N LEU A 88 -1.78 -0.16 -8.40
CA LEU A 88 -2.89 -0.45 -9.29
C LEU A 88 -2.80 -1.87 -9.82
N ARG A 89 -3.95 -2.51 -10.00
CA ARG A 89 -4.05 -3.83 -10.61
C ARG A 89 -5.21 -3.87 -11.60
N ASP A 90 -4.97 -4.47 -12.76
CA ASP A 90 -5.92 -4.42 -13.88
C ASP A 90 -6.92 -5.59 -13.83
N HIS A 91 -6.51 -6.72 -13.26
CA HIS A 91 -7.30 -7.94 -13.18
C HIS A 91 -7.25 -8.55 -11.78
N ALA A 92 -8.35 -9.15 -11.33
CA ALA A 92 -8.35 -9.94 -10.12
C ALA A 92 -7.34 -11.11 -10.25
N PRO A 93 -6.72 -11.55 -9.14
CA PRO A 93 -5.81 -12.69 -9.19
C PRO A 93 -6.64 -13.94 -9.49
N GLU A 94 -6.15 -14.78 -10.39
CA GLU A 94 -6.68 -16.14 -10.62
C GLU A 94 -6.64 -16.98 -9.32
#